data_AF-G3RTC7-F1
#
_entry.id   AF-G3RTC7-F1
#
_cell.length_a   1.000
_cell.length_b   1.000
_cell.length_c   1.000
_cell.angle_alpha   90.00
_cell.angle_beta   90.00
_cell.angle_gamma   90.00
#
_symmetry.space_group_name_H-M   'P 1'
#
loop_
_entity.id
_entity.type
_entity.pdbx_description
1 polymer ?
#
loop_
_entity_poly.entity_id
_entity_poly.type
_entity_poly.pdbx_seq_one_letter_code
_entity_poly.pdbx_strand_id
1 'polypeptide(L)'
;MDLANTCSSFQSDLDFCSDCGSVLPLPGAQDTVTCIRCGFNINVRDFEGKVVKTSVVFHQLGTAMPMSVEEGPECQGPVVDRRCPRCGHEGMAYHTRQMRSADEGQTVFYTCTNCKFQEKEDS
;
A
#
# COMPACT_ATOMS: atom_id res chain seq x y z
N MET A 1 28.45 -35.59 -11.25
CA MET A 1 28.84 -34.79 -10.06
C MET A 1 28.70 -33.35 -10.50
N ASP A 2 27.48 -32.83 -10.45
CA ASP A 2 27.17 -31.49 -10.96
C ASP A 2 27.44 -30.47 -9.86
N LEU A 3 28.54 -29.73 -10.01
CA LEU A 3 28.78 -28.52 -9.23
C LEU A 3 27.76 -27.47 -9.70
N ALA A 4 26.73 -27.23 -8.88
CA ALA A 4 25.83 -26.11 -9.04
C ALA A 4 26.65 -24.82 -8.94
N ASN A 5 26.90 -24.22 -10.10
CA ASN A 5 27.44 -22.89 -10.25
C ASN A 5 26.39 -21.91 -9.72
N THR A 6 26.54 -21.44 -8.47
CA THR A 6 25.67 -20.45 -7.83
C THR A 6 25.83 -19.10 -8.53
N CYS A 7 25.12 -18.96 -9.64
CA CYS A 7 24.85 -17.70 -10.31
C CYS A 7 23.67 -17.05 -9.57
N SER A 8 23.94 -16.00 -8.79
CA SER A 8 22.88 -15.15 -8.23
C SER A 8 21.95 -14.70 -9.35
N SER A 9 20.67 -15.01 -9.23
CA SER A 9 19.67 -14.70 -10.26
C SER A 9 19.35 -13.20 -10.35
N PHE A 10 19.54 -12.46 -9.24
CA PHE A 10 19.32 -11.02 -9.17
C PHE A 10 20.38 -10.34 -8.29
N GLN A 11 20.66 -9.06 -8.57
CA GLN A 11 21.43 -8.21 -7.66
C GLN A 11 20.51 -7.82 -6.49
N SER A 12 20.86 -8.22 -5.27
CA SER A 12 20.05 -7.98 -4.07
C SER A 12 20.89 -7.45 -2.91
N ASP A 13 20.26 -6.69 -2.02
CA ASP A 13 20.85 -6.35 -0.72
C ASP A 13 20.92 -7.61 0.15
N LEU A 14 21.84 -7.63 1.12
CA LEU A 14 22.06 -8.79 2.02
C LEU A 14 20.83 -9.19 2.86
N ASP A 15 19.81 -8.33 2.93
CA ASP A 15 18.55 -8.64 3.62
C ASP A 15 17.61 -9.50 2.75
N PHE A 16 17.96 -9.70 1.47
CA PHE A 16 17.18 -10.45 0.50
C PHE A 16 18.03 -11.53 -0.17
N CYS A 17 17.41 -12.67 -0.41
CA CYS A 17 18.04 -13.78 -1.11
C CYS A 17 18.25 -13.44 -2.60
N SER A 18 19.49 -13.57 -3.07
CA SER A 18 19.89 -13.30 -4.46
C SER A 18 19.34 -14.30 -5.49
N ASP A 19 18.87 -15.47 -5.03
CA ASP A 19 18.33 -16.52 -5.89
C ASP A 19 16.81 -16.43 -6.04
N CYS A 20 16.07 -16.21 -4.95
CA CYS A 20 14.60 -16.30 -4.94
C CYS A 20 13.87 -15.00 -4.53
N GLY A 21 14.60 -13.95 -4.17
CA GLY A 21 14.05 -12.64 -3.78
C GLY A 21 13.30 -12.62 -2.44
N SER A 22 13.35 -13.71 -1.66
CA SER A 22 12.73 -13.75 -0.34
C SER A 22 13.55 -12.97 0.69
N VAL A 23 12.88 -12.38 1.68
CA VAL A 23 13.55 -11.74 2.83
C VAL A 23 14.29 -12.80 3.64
N LEU A 24 15.57 -12.57 3.89
CA LEU A 24 16.39 -13.47 4.68
C LEU A 24 16.12 -13.28 6.18
N PRO A 25 16.19 -14.37 6.98
CA PRO A 25 16.08 -14.24 8.42
C PRO A 25 17.27 -13.47 8.99
N LEU A 26 17.06 -12.83 10.16
CA LEU A 26 18.15 -12.14 10.85
C LEU A 26 19.23 -13.14 11.28
N PRO A 27 20.51 -12.76 11.26
CA PRO A 27 21.59 -13.56 11.81
C PRO A 27 21.32 -13.97 13.25
N GLY A 28 21.39 -15.28 13.51
CA GLY A 28 21.26 -15.86 14.84
C GLY A 28 22.62 -16.25 15.44
N ALA A 29 22.65 -17.32 16.22
CA ALA A 29 23.88 -17.88 16.78
C ALA A 29 24.71 -18.73 15.78
N GLN A 30 24.19 -18.93 14.56
CA GLN A 30 24.85 -19.73 13.51
C GLN A 30 25.76 -18.83 12.66
N ASP A 31 26.82 -19.40 12.07
CA ASP A 31 27.73 -18.66 11.19
C ASP A 31 27.16 -18.37 9.79
N THR A 32 25.99 -18.92 9.47
CA THR A 32 25.33 -18.77 8.17
C THR A 32 23.85 -18.44 8.32
N VAL A 33 23.35 -17.59 7.42
CA VAL A 33 21.93 -17.29 7.24
C VAL A 33 21.43 -18.08 6.04
N THR A 34 20.45 -18.95 6.27
CA THR A 34 19.84 -19.78 5.22
C THR A 34 18.49 -19.21 4.79
N CYS A 35 18.29 -19.10 3.48
CA CYS A 35 16.99 -18.75 2.92
C CYS A 35 15.99 -19.90 3.15
N ILE A 36 14.88 -19.59 3.81
CA ILE A 36 13.80 -20.55 4.10
C ILE A 36 13.10 -21.10 2.85
N ARG A 37 13.21 -20.42 1.71
CA ARG A 37 12.49 -20.77 0.48
C ARG A 37 13.31 -21.65 -0.47
N CYS A 38 14.56 -21.29 -0.72
CA CYS A 38 15.42 -21.99 -1.70
C CYS A 38 16.66 -22.65 -1.09
N GLY A 39 16.97 -22.42 0.19
CA GLY A 39 18.14 -23.00 0.86
C GLY A 39 19.47 -22.30 0.56
N PHE A 40 19.46 -21.16 -0.15
CA PHE A 40 20.66 -20.34 -0.37
C PHE A 40 21.27 -19.88 0.96
N ASN A 41 22.59 -19.88 1.07
CA ASN A 41 23.32 -19.57 2.30
C ASN A 41 24.20 -18.34 2.13
N ILE A 42 24.14 -17.42 3.10
CA ILE A 42 25.01 -16.25 3.21
C ILE A 42 25.80 -16.35 4.52
N ASN A 43 27.05 -15.88 4.53
CA ASN A 43 27.85 -15.87 5.75
C ASN A 43 27.42 -14.71 6.66
N VAL A 44 27.35 -14.93 7.97
CA VAL A 44 26.98 -13.86 8.92
C VAL A 44 27.99 -12.71 8.90
N ARG A 45 29.25 -12.96 8.52
CA ARG A 45 30.27 -11.92 8.33
C ARG A 45 29.89 -10.90 7.27
N ASP A 46 29.08 -11.28 6.28
CA ASP A 46 28.65 -10.35 5.25
C ASP A 46 27.69 -9.28 5.81
N PHE A 47 27.04 -9.55 6.95
CA PHE A 47 26.19 -8.58 7.66
C PHE A 47 27.00 -7.60 8.54
N GLU A 48 28.32 -7.80 8.69
CA GLU A 48 29.16 -6.96 9.51
C GLU A 48 29.28 -5.54 8.91
N GLY A 49 29.10 -4.52 9.74
CA GLY A 49 29.17 -3.11 9.31
C GLY A 49 27.88 -2.51 8.75
N LYS A 50 26.76 -3.26 8.70
CA LYS A 50 25.44 -2.66 8.42
C LYS A 50 24.98 -1.79 9.59
N VAL A 51 24.92 -0.49 9.37
CA VAL A 51 24.41 0.48 10.35
C VAL A 51 22.97 0.85 10.03
N VAL A 52 22.03 0.47 10.89
CA VAL A 52 20.63 0.90 10.80
C VAL A 52 20.47 2.25 11.51
N LYS A 53 20.22 3.32 10.75
CA LYS A 53 19.88 4.64 11.29
C LYS A 53 18.37 4.81 11.34
N THR A 54 17.81 4.94 12.54
CA THR A 54 16.40 5.25 12.73
C THR A 54 16.28 6.71 13.19
N SER A 55 15.53 7.53 12.44
CA SER A 55 15.15 8.88 12.86
C SER A 55 13.65 8.94 13.12
N VAL A 56 13.26 9.53 14.24
CA VAL A 56 11.86 9.78 14.58
C VAL A 56 11.64 11.28 14.53
N VAL A 57 10.84 11.74 13.56
CA VAL A 57 10.44 13.14 13.46
C VAL A 57 9.09 13.30 14.15
N PHE A 58 9.09 13.93 15.31
CA PHE A 58 7.85 14.32 15.98
C PHE A 58 7.30 15.58 15.30
N HIS A 59 6.26 15.45 14.49
CA HIS A 59 5.50 16.62 14.03
C HIS A 59 4.83 17.28 15.24
N GLN A 60 5.23 18.50 15.57
CA GLN A 60 4.53 19.28 16.59
C GLN A 60 3.13 19.65 16.09
N LEU A 61 2.12 19.46 16.94
CA LEU A 61 0.70 19.72 16.66
C LEU A 61 0.34 21.22 16.47
N GLY A 62 1.32 22.08 16.20
CA GLY A 62 1.14 23.54 16.20
C GLY A 62 1.08 24.23 14.83
N THR A 63 1.32 23.51 13.72
CA THR A 63 1.39 24.14 12.38
C THR A 63 0.56 23.44 11.32
N ALA A 64 -0.22 22.43 11.70
CA ALA A 64 -1.46 22.20 10.98
C ALA A 64 -2.40 23.33 11.41
N MET A 65 -2.35 24.46 10.69
CA MET A 65 -3.61 25.17 10.45
C MET A 65 -4.63 24.08 10.15
N PRO A 66 -5.78 24.01 10.83
CA PRO A 66 -6.86 23.27 10.22
C PRO A 66 -6.93 23.88 8.83
N MET A 67 -6.51 23.13 7.81
CA MET A 67 -7.03 23.38 6.50
C MET A 67 -8.49 23.38 6.81
N SER A 68 -9.11 24.57 6.73
CA SER A 68 -10.54 24.67 6.66
C SER A 68 -10.86 23.52 5.73
N VAL A 69 -11.52 22.50 6.26
CA VAL A 69 -12.37 21.73 5.39
C VAL A 69 -13.34 22.82 5.01
N GLU A 70 -12.98 23.58 3.96
CA GLU A 70 -13.90 24.22 3.08
C GLU A 70 -14.88 23.06 2.91
N GLU A 71 -16.04 23.16 3.55
CA GLU A 71 -17.18 22.34 3.24
C GLU A 71 -17.42 22.65 1.77
N GLY A 72 -16.63 21.97 0.93
CA GLY A 72 -16.51 22.26 -0.48
C GLY A 72 -17.90 22.09 -1.03
N PRO A 73 -18.27 22.96 -1.98
CA PRO A 73 -19.66 23.16 -2.34
C PRO A 73 -20.34 21.82 -2.57
N GLU A 74 -21.51 21.72 -1.94
CA GLU A 74 -22.61 20.80 -2.22
C GLU A 74 -22.39 19.92 -3.46
N CYS A 75 -22.26 18.61 -3.25
CA CYS A 75 -22.45 17.61 -4.30
C CYS A 75 -21.54 17.80 -5.53
N GLN A 76 -20.24 17.57 -5.34
CA GLN A 76 -19.25 17.60 -6.42
C GLN A 76 -19.46 16.43 -7.38
N GLY A 77 -20.27 16.63 -8.41
CA GLY A 77 -20.39 15.70 -9.52
C GLY A 77 -21.70 15.84 -10.30
N PRO A 78 -21.73 15.34 -11.55
CA PRO A 78 -22.96 15.20 -12.31
C PRO A 78 -24.02 14.41 -11.54
N VAL A 79 -25.28 14.84 -11.64
CA VAL A 79 -26.44 14.19 -10.99
C VAL A 79 -27.05 13.15 -11.92
N VAL A 80 -27.36 11.99 -11.38
CA VAL A 80 -28.05 10.89 -12.06
C VAL A 80 -29.41 10.62 -11.41
N ASP A 81 -30.36 10.16 -12.22
CA ASP A 81 -31.71 9.73 -11.79
C ASP A 81 -31.66 8.40 -11.02
N ARG A 82 -31.12 8.46 -9.81
CA ARG A 82 -31.08 7.35 -8.85
C ARG A 82 -31.82 7.75 -7.57
N ARG A 83 -32.64 6.85 -7.05
CA ARG A 83 -33.40 7.08 -5.82
C ARG A 83 -32.55 6.76 -4.59
N CYS A 84 -32.46 7.71 -3.66
CA CYS A 84 -31.72 7.51 -2.42
C CYS A 84 -32.40 6.43 -1.54
N PRO A 85 -31.68 5.38 -1.09
CA PRO A 85 -32.26 4.32 -0.26
C PRO A 85 -32.62 4.81 1.15
N ARG A 86 -32.07 5.95 1.59
CA ARG A 86 -32.29 6.49 2.95
C ARG A 86 -33.49 7.44 3.05
N CYS A 87 -33.61 8.40 2.14
CA CYS A 87 -34.66 9.43 2.18
C CYS A 87 -35.68 9.33 1.04
N GLY A 88 -35.44 8.47 0.05
CA GLY A 88 -36.32 8.28 -1.09
C GLY A 88 -36.31 9.41 -2.13
N HIS A 89 -35.44 10.43 -1.99
CA HIS A 89 -35.27 11.51 -2.96
C HIS A 89 -34.67 10.98 -4.27
N GLU A 90 -35.17 11.49 -5.40
CA GLU A 90 -34.64 11.21 -6.73
C GLU A 90 -33.54 12.21 -7.08
N GLY A 91 -32.39 11.69 -7.53
CA GLY A 91 -31.22 12.51 -7.84
C GLY A 91 -30.08 12.25 -6.85
N MET A 92 -29.00 11.66 -7.36
CA MET A 92 -27.75 11.50 -6.62
C MET A 92 -26.59 12.00 -7.47
N ALA A 93 -25.68 12.78 -6.90
CA ALA A 93 -24.45 13.19 -7.56
C ALA A 93 -23.46 12.03 -7.54
N TYR A 94 -22.79 11.73 -8.66
CA TYR A 94 -21.78 10.68 -8.70
C TYR A 94 -20.38 11.25 -8.93
N HIS A 95 -19.39 10.61 -8.31
CA HIS A 95 -17.99 10.79 -8.64
C HIS A 95 -17.31 9.44 -8.67
N THR A 96 -16.25 9.33 -9.47
CA THR A 96 -15.57 8.06 -9.70
C THR A 96 -14.13 8.15 -9.23
N ARG A 97 -13.63 7.11 -8.56
CA ARG A 97 -12.26 7.06 -8.04
C ARG A 97 -11.70 5.64 -8.17
N GLN A 98 -10.49 5.54 -8.69
CA GLN A 98 -9.77 4.27 -8.73
C GLN A 98 -9.25 3.95 -7.32
N MET A 99 -9.76 2.86 -6.73
CA MET A 99 -9.33 2.40 -5.40
C MET A 99 -8.38 1.21 -5.44
N ARG A 100 -8.29 0.53 -6.58
CA ARG A 100 -7.58 -0.74 -6.76
C ARG A 100 -6.65 -0.67 -7.98
N SER A 101 -6.04 -1.80 -8.34
CA SER A 101 -5.13 -1.92 -9.48
C SER A 101 -5.75 -1.43 -10.80
N ALA A 102 -4.92 -1.16 -11.80
CA ALA A 102 -5.37 -0.73 -13.14
C ALA A 102 -6.18 -1.78 -13.89
N ASP A 103 -6.06 -3.05 -13.50
CA ASP A 103 -6.80 -4.16 -14.10
C ASP A 103 -8.26 -4.26 -13.61
N GLU A 104 -8.64 -3.48 -12.59
CA GLU A 104 -9.97 -3.47 -12.00
C GLU A 104 -10.79 -2.24 -12.43
N GLY A 105 -12.13 -2.39 -12.43
CA GLY A 105 -13.06 -1.31 -12.74
C GLY A 105 -12.95 -0.12 -11.77
N GLN A 106 -13.43 1.03 -12.22
CA GLN A 106 -13.47 2.22 -11.37
C GLN A 106 -14.58 2.11 -10.33
N THR A 107 -14.30 2.48 -9.07
CA THR A 107 -15.35 2.60 -8.05
C THR A 107 -16.16 3.88 -8.27
N VAL A 108 -17.48 3.76 -8.24
CA VAL A 108 -18.43 4.88 -8.31
C VAL A 108 -18.98 5.18 -6.92
N PHE A 109 -18.99 6.45 -6.55
CA PHE A 109 -19.56 6.94 -5.30
C PHE A 109 -20.75 7.84 -5.59
N TYR A 110 -21.91 7.49 -5.04
CA TYR A 110 -23.15 8.26 -5.18
C TYR A 110 -23.45 9.01 -3.89
N THR A 111 -23.67 10.31 -3.98
CA THR A 111 -24.03 11.17 -2.85
C THR A 111 -25.42 11.75 -3.08
N CYS A 112 -26.35 11.51 -2.15
CA CYS A 112 -27.69 12.09 -2.20
C CYS A 112 -27.61 13.61 -2.08
N THR A 113 -28.25 14.32 -3.02
CA THR A 113 -28.30 15.78 -3.05
C THR A 113 -29.00 16.36 -1.82
N ASN A 114 -30.04 15.67 -1.32
CA ASN A 114 -30.86 16.11 -0.20
C ASN A 114 -30.30 15.72 1.19
N CYS A 115 -30.09 14.42 1.45
CA CYS A 115 -29.72 13.95 2.80
C CYS A 115 -28.22 13.68 2.98
N LYS A 116 -27.41 13.93 1.95
CA LYS A 116 -25.96 13.69 1.90
C LYS A 116 -25.53 12.25 2.22
N PHE A 117 -26.45 11.29 2.15
CA PHE A 117 -26.12 9.86 2.25
C PHE A 117 -25.24 9.44 1.07
N GLN A 118 -24.16 8.70 1.36
CA GLN A 118 -23.23 8.22 0.36
C GLN A 118 -23.34 6.70 0.20
N GLU A 119 -23.39 6.24 -1.04
CA GLU A 119 -23.36 4.83 -1.43
C GLU A 119 -22.14 4.57 -2.31
N LYS A 120 -21.52 3.40 -2.14
CA LYS A 120 -20.35 2.96 -2.89
C LYS A 120 -20.74 1.78 -3.78
N GLU A 121 -20.40 1.86 -5.06
CA GLU A 121 -20.59 0.79 -6.03
C GLU A 121 -19.24 0.45 -6.69
N ASP A 122 -18.83 -0.81 -6.59
CA ASP A 122 -17.63 -1.32 -7.26
C ASP A 122 -18.08 -1.96 -8.58
N SER A 123 -17.54 -1.46 -9.70
CA SER A 123 -17.78 -1.98 -11.07
C SER A 123 -16.82 -3.09 -11.46
#